data_AF-A0A9W9G0L6-F1
#
_entry.id   AF-A0A9W9G0L6-F1
#
_cell.length_a   1.000
_cell.length_b   1.000
_cell.length_c   1.000
_cell.angle_alpha   90.00
_cell.angle_beta   90.00
_cell.angle_gamma   90.00
#
_symmetry.space_group_name_H-M   'P 1'
#
loop_
_entity.id
_entity.type
_entity.pdbx_description
1 polymer ?
#
loop_
_entity_poly.entity_id
_entity_poly.type
_entity_poly.pdbx_seq_one_letter_code
_entity_poly.pdbx_strand_id
1 'polypeptide(L)'
;MEIPFLHSISIDEKTARHAGVFTTLPVRKSKHSDIADRGAQRAIQAWEKHAKEDHSKTNFQAVSPSMDQHGNKWAYLSPEALPERLALLVYLSDFGTIYDGI
;
A
#
# COMPACT_ATOMS: atom_id res chain seq x y z
N MET A 1 26.37 -12.80 -6.68
CA MET A 1 25.35 -13.71 -6.13
C MET A 1 24.06 -12.92 -6.16
N GLU A 2 23.10 -13.32 -6.99
CA GLU A 2 21.79 -12.64 -7.03
C GLU A 2 21.02 -12.99 -5.76
N ILE A 3 20.48 -11.99 -5.07
CA ILE A 3 19.64 -12.20 -3.90
C ILE A 3 18.30 -12.75 -4.42
N PRO A 4 17.85 -13.95 -3.98
CA PRO A 4 16.60 -14.51 -4.46
C PRO A 4 15.41 -13.69 -3.94
N PHE A 5 14.38 -13.58 -4.76
CA PHE A 5 13.08 -13.01 -4.36
C PHE A 5 12.32 -14.00 -3.46
N LEU A 6 12.13 -13.65 -2.19
CA LEU A 6 11.55 -14.54 -1.17
C LEU A 6 10.07 -14.23 -0.93
N HIS A 7 9.72 -12.95 -0.92
CA HIS A 7 8.41 -12.48 -0.45
C HIS A 7 7.45 -12.09 -1.57
N SER A 8 7.86 -12.19 -2.83
CA SER A 8 7.02 -11.83 -3.97
C SER A 8 6.94 -12.88 -5.06
N ILE A 9 5.91 -12.75 -5.90
CA ILE A 9 5.73 -13.49 -7.13
C ILE A 9 5.83 -12.53 -8.33
N SER A 10 6.34 -13.04 -9.45
CA SER A 10 6.24 -12.31 -10.72
C SER A 10 4.79 -12.25 -11.15
N ILE A 11 4.36 -11.12 -11.69
CA ILE A 11 3.04 -10.98 -12.31
C ILE A 11 3.20 -10.67 -13.81
N ASP A 12 2.19 -11.00 -14.60
CA ASP A 12 2.18 -10.69 -16.01
C ASP A 12 1.87 -9.21 -16.27
N GLU A 13 2.21 -8.74 -17.48
CA GLU A 13 2.05 -7.35 -17.88
C GLU A 13 0.59 -6.88 -17.81
N LYS A 14 -0.38 -7.75 -18.15
CA LYS A 14 -1.80 -7.37 -18.10
C LYS A 14 -2.21 -7.12 -16.66
N THR A 15 -1.84 -7.98 -15.72
CA THR A 15 -2.12 -7.78 -14.29
C THR A 15 -1.44 -6.51 -13.77
N ALA A 16 -0.18 -6.26 -14.15
CA ALA A 16 0.55 -5.05 -13.77
C ALA A 16 -0.15 -3.77 -14.26
N ARG A 17 -0.58 -3.74 -15.53
CA ARG A 17 -1.32 -2.61 -16.12
C ARG A 17 -2.64 -2.34 -15.42
N HIS A 18 -3.39 -3.39 -15.06
CA HIS A 18 -4.62 -3.22 -14.28
C HIS A 18 -4.33 -2.64 -12.90
N ALA A 19 -3.22 -3.00 -12.26
CA ALA A 19 -2.79 -2.44 -10.98
C ALA A 19 -2.14 -1.03 -11.09
N GLY A 20 -2.19 -0.38 -12.26
CA GLY A 20 -1.60 0.95 -12.46
C GLY A 20 -0.07 0.97 -12.52
N VAL A 21 0.57 -0.18 -12.75
CA VAL A 21 2.03 -0.30 -12.85
C VAL A 21 2.44 -0.25 -14.32
N PHE A 22 3.03 0.88 -14.75
CA PHE A 22 3.36 1.18 -16.16
C PHE A 22 4.87 1.12 -16.46
N THR A 23 5.58 0.18 -15.87
CA THR A 23 7.04 0.03 -16.05
C THR A 23 7.40 -1.04 -17.10
N THR A 24 8.58 -0.91 -17.70
CA THR A 24 9.20 -1.95 -18.55
C THR A 24 10.00 -2.97 -17.76
N LEU A 25 10.19 -2.74 -16.45
CA LEU A 25 10.86 -3.68 -15.55
C LEU A 25 9.94 -4.86 -15.18
N PRO A 26 10.48 -6.04 -14.86
CA PRO A 26 9.69 -7.15 -14.35
C PRO A 26 8.91 -6.74 -13.08
N VAL A 27 7.59 -6.83 -13.15
CA VAL A 27 6.72 -6.44 -12.03
C VAL A 27 6.49 -7.64 -11.12
N ARG A 28 6.52 -7.37 -9.81
CA ARG A 28 6.27 -8.38 -8.78
C ARG A 28 5.21 -7.89 -7.81
N LYS A 29 4.48 -8.83 -7.23
CA LYS A 29 3.50 -8.58 -6.17
C LYS A 29 3.90 -9.35 -4.92
N SER A 30 3.84 -8.69 -3.77
CA SER A 30 4.04 -9.34 -2.48
C SER A 30 3.06 -10.50 -2.30
N LYS A 31 3.54 -11.63 -1.77
CA LYS A 31 2.74 -12.76 -1.31
C LYS A 31 1.90 -12.43 -0.08
N HIS A 32 2.18 -11.30 0.56
CA HIS A 32 1.66 -10.87 1.85
C HIS A 32 0.77 -9.64 1.72
N SER A 33 0.01 -9.53 0.61
CA SER A 33 -0.86 -8.37 0.36
C SER A 33 -1.93 -8.20 1.43
N ASP A 34 -2.37 -9.28 2.08
CA ASP A 34 -3.27 -9.25 3.22
C ASP A 34 -2.70 -8.49 4.43
N ILE A 35 -1.37 -8.56 4.62
CA ILE A 35 -0.67 -7.80 5.66
C ILE A 35 -0.69 -6.30 5.33
N ALA A 36 -0.49 -5.96 4.06
CA ALA A 36 -0.57 -4.59 3.57
C ALA A 36 -1.98 -4.01 3.77
N ASP A 37 -3.03 -4.77 3.39
CA ASP A 37 -4.43 -4.38 3.58
C ASP A 37 -4.73 -4.09 5.07
N ARG A 38 -4.25 -4.93 6.00
CA ARG A 38 -4.40 -4.70 7.44
C ARG A 38 -3.71 -3.43 7.93
N GLY A 39 -2.51 -3.13 7.42
CA GLY A 39 -1.78 -1.90 7.74
C GLY A 39 -2.56 -0.65 7.33
N ALA A 40 -3.11 -0.67 6.12
CA ALA A 40 -3.92 0.41 5.57
C ALA A 40 -5.22 0.63 6.36
N GLN A 41 -5.96 -0.45 6.66
CA GLN A 41 -7.15 -0.40 7.50
C GLN A 41 -6.86 0.19 8.89
N ARG A 42 -5.70 -0.17 9.47
CA ARG A 42 -5.29 0.36 10.78
C ARG A 42 -5.01 1.86 10.73
N ALA A 43 -4.42 2.36 9.64
CA ALA A 43 -4.17 3.79 9.45
C ALA A 43 -5.48 4.58 9.43
N ILE A 44 -6.47 4.13 8.65
CA ILE A 44 -7.79 4.75 8.58
C ILE A 44 -8.47 4.78 9.94
N GLN A 45 -8.51 3.64 10.66
CA GLN A 45 -9.12 3.58 11.99
C GLN A 45 -8.46 4.55 12.97
N ALA A 46 -7.14 4.69 12.92
CA ALA A 46 -6.42 5.63 13.76
C ALA A 46 -6.72 7.09 13.37
N TRP A 47 -6.78 7.39 12.07
CA TRP A 47 -7.19 8.69 11.57
C TRP A 47 -8.62 9.06 12.02
N GLU A 48 -9.59 8.18 11.80
CA GLU A 48 -10.98 8.37 12.18
C GLU A 48 -11.16 8.57 13.70
N LYS A 49 -10.36 7.87 14.50
CA LYS A 49 -10.43 7.95 15.96
C LYS A 49 -9.78 9.20 16.53
N HIS A 50 -8.69 9.69 15.92
CA HIS A 50 -7.83 10.69 16.56
C HIS A 50 -7.72 12.02 15.82
N ALA A 51 -8.06 12.07 14.53
CA ALA A 51 -7.83 13.23 13.67
C ALA A 51 -9.04 13.60 12.80
N LYS A 52 -10.19 12.94 12.97
CA LYS A 52 -11.41 13.22 12.20
C LYS A 52 -11.95 14.65 12.36
N GLU A 53 -11.70 15.27 13.50
CA GLU A 53 -12.09 16.66 13.80
C GLU A 53 -11.07 17.68 13.26
N ASP A 54 -9.96 17.22 12.66
CA ASP A 54 -9.01 18.11 11.97
C ASP A 54 -9.60 18.59 10.64
N HIS A 55 -10.34 19.70 10.74
CA HIS A 55 -11.00 20.35 9.60
C HIS A 55 -10.02 20.89 8.55
N SER A 56 -8.71 20.96 8.82
CA SER A 56 -7.70 21.33 7.82
C SER A 56 -7.58 20.29 6.69
N LYS A 57 -8.17 19.09 6.89
CA LYS A 57 -8.12 17.95 5.97
C LYS A 57 -9.50 17.54 5.42
N THR A 58 -10.46 18.47 5.40
CA THR A 58 -11.88 18.29 5.01
C THR A 58 -12.11 17.67 3.62
N ASN A 59 -11.09 17.63 2.74
CA ASN A 59 -11.18 17.02 1.41
C ASN A 59 -10.87 15.51 1.39
N PHE A 60 -10.34 14.95 2.48
CA PHE A 60 -10.10 13.52 2.58
C PHE A 60 -11.35 12.83 3.10
N GLN A 61 -12.25 12.50 2.17
CA GLN A 61 -13.14 11.36 2.39
C GLN A 61 -12.23 10.21 2.86
N ALA A 62 -12.58 9.53 3.96
CA ALA A 62 -11.76 8.53 4.63
C ALA A 62 -11.54 7.25 3.79
N VAL A 63 -11.02 7.39 2.58
CA VAL A 63 -10.66 6.31 1.68
C VAL A 63 -9.21 5.97 1.98
N SER A 64 -8.91 4.67 2.12
CA SER A 64 -7.53 4.21 2.19
C SER A 64 -6.78 4.67 0.95
N PRO A 65 -5.77 5.56 1.04
CA PRO A 65 -5.08 6.05 -0.15
C PRO A 65 -4.32 4.93 -0.89
N SER A 66 -3.93 3.88 -0.15
CA SER A 66 -3.22 2.73 -0.71
C SER A 66 -4.11 1.59 -1.20
N MET A 67 -5.39 1.53 -0.87
CA MET A 67 -6.29 0.48 -1.37
C MET A 67 -7.20 0.97 -2.49
N ASP A 68 -7.23 0.21 -3.58
CA ASP A 68 -8.24 0.34 -4.63
C ASP A 68 -8.78 -1.04 -5.04
N GLN A 69 -9.56 -1.09 -6.12
CA GLN A 69 -10.14 -2.32 -6.66
C GLN A 69 -9.09 -3.37 -7.12
N HIS A 70 -7.82 -2.99 -7.24
CA HIS A 70 -6.69 -3.83 -7.62
C HIS A 70 -5.82 -4.25 -6.40
N GLY A 71 -6.24 -3.87 -5.20
CA GLY A 71 -5.63 -4.21 -3.91
C GLY A 71 -4.71 -3.11 -3.38
N ASN A 72 -3.88 -3.45 -2.39
CA ASN A 72 -2.96 -2.48 -1.81
C ASN A 72 -1.76 -2.19 -2.74
N LYS A 73 -1.57 -0.90 -3.07
CA LYS A 73 -0.47 -0.40 -3.91
C LYS A 73 0.92 -0.76 -3.37
N TRP A 74 1.10 -0.79 -2.05
CA TRP A 74 2.38 -1.15 -1.42
C TRP A 74 2.77 -2.61 -1.64
N ALA A 75 1.82 -3.49 -1.93
CA ALA A 75 2.14 -4.87 -2.34
C ALA A 75 2.89 -4.91 -3.69
N TYR A 76 2.79 -3.87 -4.51
CA TYR A 76 3.50 -3.73 -5.79
C TYR A 76 4.72 -2.81 -5.67
N LEU A 77 4.66 -1.76 -4.84
CA LEU A 77 5.77 -0.82 -4.64
C LEU A 77 6.88 -1.38 -3.74
N SER A 78 6.55 -2.30 -2.83
CA SER A 78 7.50 -2.91 -1.91
C SER A 78 7.30 -4.44 -1.85
N PRO A 79 7.46 -5.14 -2.99
CA PRO A 79 7.06 -6.54 -3.11
C PRO A 79 7.92 -7.48 -2.25
N GLU A 80 9.17 -7.11 -1.99
CA GLU A 80 10.11 -7.84 -1.12
C GLU A 80 10.17 -7.31 0.32
N ALA A 81 9.23 -6.46 0.73
CA ALA A 81 9.16 -6.04 2.11
C ALA A 81 8.99 -7.26 3.04
N LEU A 82 9.73 -7.25 4.15
CA LEU A 82 9.62 -8.27 5.17
C LEU A 82 8.18 -8.33 5.71
N PRO A 83 7.56 -9.52 5.82
CA PRO A 83 6.17 -9.66 6.25
C PRO A 83 5.89 -8.98 7.59
N GLU A 84 6.82 -9.10 8.54
CA GLU A 84 6.72 -8.50 9.88
C GLU A 84 6.84 -6.97 9.89
N ARG A 85 7.30 -6.36 8.78
CA ARG A 85 7.43 -4.90 8.63
C ARG A 85 6.41 -4.29 7.68
N LEU A 86 5.78 -5.12 6.83
CA LEU A 86 4.90 -4.64 5.76
C LEU A 86 3.69 -3.86 6.30
N ALA A 87 3.03 -4.34 7.37
CA ALA A 87 1.90 -3.61 7.96
C ALA A 87 2.29 -2.22 8.47
N LEU A 88 3.47 -2.11 9.12
CA LEU A 88 3.97 -0.84 9.64
C LEU A 88 4.36 0.12 8.51
N LEU A 89 5.02 -0.40 7.46
CA LEU A 89 5.35 0.36 6.26
C LEU A 89 4.09 1.00 5.68
N VAL A 90 3.04 0.21 5.44
CA VAL A 90 1.78 0.70 4.88
C VAL A 90 1.10 1.70 5.82
N TYR A 91 1.05 1.40 7.12
CA TYR A 91 0.44 2.28 8.10
C TYR A 91 1.06 3.69 8.07
N LEU A 92 2.40 3.77 8.10
CA LEU A 92 3.12 5.04 8.10
C LEU A 92 2.98 5.77 6.76
N SER A 93 3.03 5.03 5.65
CA SER A 93 2.85 5.58 4.32
C SER A 93 1.47 6.19 4.13
N ASP A 94 0.40 5.49 4.53
CA ASP A 94 -0.97 6.00 4.41
C ASP A 94 -1.18 7.24 5.27
N PHE A 95 -0.65 7.26 6.50
CA PHE A 95 -0.63 8.47 7.31
C PHE A 95 0.11 9.61 6.62
N GLY A 96 1.28 9.33 6.03
CA GLY A 96 2.04 10.30 5.24
C GLY A 96 1.21 10.89 4.11
N THR A 97 0.51 10.07 3.34
CA THR A 97 -0.37 10.52 2.24
C THR A 97 -1.53 11.38 2.74
N ILE A 98 -2.21 10.96 3.82
CA ILE A 98 -3.30 11.74 4.44
C ILE A 98 -2.78 13.12 4.91
N TYR A 99 -1.60 13.14 5.53
CA TYR A 99 -1.00 14.39 6.03
C TYR A 99 -0.48 15.30 4.91
N ASP A 100 0.04 14.75 3.82
CA ASP A 100 0.46 15.54 2.66
C ASP A 100 -0.74 16.18 1.96
N GLY A 101 -1.83 15.43 1.88
CA GLY A 101 -3.06 15.88 1.24
C GLY A 101 -3.14 15.55 -0.25
N ILE A 102 -2.58 14.40 -0.65
CA ILE A 102 -2.73 13.79 -1.99
C ILE A 102 -3.88 12.78 -2.00
#